data_AF-A0A535GS40-F1
#
_entry.id   AF-A0A535GS40-F1
#
_cell.length_a   1.000
_cell.length_b   1.000
_cell.length_c   1.000
_cell.angle_alpha   90.00
_cell.angle_beta   90.00
_cell.angle_gamma   90.00
#
_symmetry.space_group_name_H-M   'P 1'
#
loop_
_entity.id
_entity.type
_entity.pdbx_description
1 polymer ?
#
loop_
_entity_poly.entity_id
_entity_poly.type
_entity_poly.pdbx_seq_one_letter_code
_entity_poly.pdbx_strand_id
1 'polypeptide(L)'
;MLRRRGGAVRQRRPRPRGRDRDLSERGFDAILAELEKTIAVLADGSSPLEELVAAHQRALRLHTEAESSLAKLKARAGEAAKLLSE
;
A
#
# COMPACT_ATOMS: atom_id res chain seq x y z
N MET A 1 39.84 -39.56 -12.19
CA MET A 1 38.60 -39.85 -11.42
C MET A 1 38.24 -38.63 -10.56
N LEU A 2 37.30 -37.78 -11.00
CA LEU A 2 36.88 -36.58 -10.25
C LEU A 2 35.61 -36.88 -9.44
N ARG A 3 35.75 -36.90 -8.10
CA ARG A 3 34.65 -37.09 -7.13
C ARG A 3 33.80 -35.81 -7.03
N ARG A 4 32.54 -35.90 -7.45
CA ARG A 4 31.49 -34.90 -7.20
C ARG A 4 31.16 -34.86 -5.70
N ARG A 5 31.35 -33.71 -5.04
CA ARG A 5 30.74 -33.42 -3.73
C ARG A 5 29.37 -32.79 -3.96
N GLY A 6 28.31 -33.52 -3.59
CA GLY A 6 26.95 -33.01 -3.56
C GLY A 6 26.79 -31.96 -2.47
N GLY A 7 26.55 -30.71 -2.86
CA GLY A 7 26.07 -29.67 -1.97
C GLY A 7 24.56 -29.79 -1.81
N ALA A 8 24.09 -30.05 -0.60
CA ALA A 8 22.68 -30.07 -0.26
C ALA A 8 22.07 -28.68 -0.50
N VAL A 9 21.25 -28.58 -1.55
CA VAL A 9 20.38 -27.42 -1.81
C VAL A 9 19.39 -27.35 -0.65
N ARG A 10 19.66 -26.48 0.32
CA ARG A 10 18.68 -26.11 1.34
C ARG A 10 17.51 -25.45 0.61
N GLN A 11 16.42 -26.20 0.44
CA GLN A 11 15.14 -25.67 -0.01
C GLN A 11 14.74 -24.55 0.95
N ARG A 12 14.93 -23.30 0.50
CA ARG A 12 14.31 -22.15 1.14
C ARG A 12 12.81 -22.33 0.91
N ARG A 13 12.10 -22.78 1.95
CA ARG A 13 10.65 -22.79 1.97
C ARG A 13 10.18 -21.37 1.63
N PRO A 14 9.38 -21.18 0.57
CA PRO A 14 8.73 -19.91 0.33
C PRO A 14 7.90 -19.59 1.57
N ARG A 15 8.20 -18.50 2.27
CA ARG A 15 7.27 -17.98 3.26
C ARG A 15 5.96 -17.68 2.53
N PRO A 16 4.79 -17.96 3.13
CA PRO A 16 3.54 -17.44 2.58
C PRO A 16 3.68 -15.92 2.60
N ARG A 17 3.94 -15.34 1.44
CA ARG A 17 3.82 -13.89 1.26
C ARG A 17 2.35 -13.61 1.55
N GLY A 18 2.11 -12.92 2.67
CA GLY A 18 0.79 -12.46 3.09
C GLY A 18 0.07 -11.87 1.90
N ARG A 19 -1.01 -12.55 1.50
CA ARG A 19 -1.81 -12.32 0.31
C ARG A 19 -2.76 -11.11 0.47
N ASP A 20 -2.45 -10.24 1.42
CA ASP A 20 -3.28 -9.12 1.89
C ASP A 20 -2.64 -7.74 1.62
N ARG A 21 -1.60 -7.66 0.77
CA ARG A 21 -1.00 -6.37 0.36
C ARG A 21 -1.87 -5.55 -0.60
N ASP A 22 -3.09 -5.98 -0.90
CA ASP A 22 -3.77 -5.68 -2.16
C ASP A 22 -5.19 -5.13 -1.93
N LEU A 23 -5.34 -4.05 -1.15
CA LEU A 23 -6.67 -3.50 -0.83
C LEU A 23 -7.18 -2.36 -1.74
N SER A 24 -6.52 -2.18 -2.89
CA SER A 24 -7.12 -1.90 -4.20
C SER A 24 -6.10 -2.38 -5.26
N GLU A 25 -6.38 -2.32 -6.57
CA GLU A 25 -5.36 -2.55 -7.64
C GLU A 25 -4.08 -1.69 -7.41
N ARG A 26 -4.18 -0.66 -6.55
CA ARG A 26 -3.08 0.13 -6.01
C ARG A 26 -3.01 -0.07 -4.49
N GLY A 27 -1.89 -0.59 -3.97
CA GLY A 27 -1.71 -0.76 -2.52
C GLY A 27 -1.88 0.54 -1.72
N PHE A 28 -2.39 0.44 -0.48
CA PHE A 28 -2.67 1.60 0.40
C PHE A 28 -1.48 2.57 0.55
N ASP A 29 -0.27 2.05 0.73
CA ASP A 29 0.95 2.86 0.81
C ASP A 29 1.20 3.67 -0.47
N ALA A 30 0.82 3.15 -1.64
CA ALA A 30 0.96 3.87 -2.90
C ALA A 30 -0.03 5.03 -3.02
N ILE A 31 -1.25 4.85 -2.51
CA ILE A 31 -2.27 5.91 -2.45
C ILE A 31 -1.76 7.04 -1.55
N LEU A 32 -1.23 6.70 -0.36
CA LEU A 32 -0.67 7.69 0.56
C LEU A 32 0.53 8.43 -0.04
N ALA A 33 1.47 7.71 -0.66
CA ALA A 33 2.63 8.31 -1.29
C ALA A 33 2.26 9.28 -2.44
N GLU A 34 1.20 8.99 -3.18
CA GLU A 34 0.69 9.93 -4.19
C GLU A 34 -0.02 11.14 -3.57
N LEU A 35 -0.76 10.93 -2.49
CA LEU A 35 -1.41 12.02 -1.78
C LEU A 35 -0.37 12.99 -1.21
N GLU A 36 0.67 12.47 -0.57
CA GLU A 36 1.80 13.26 -0.04
C GLU A 36 2.48 14.09 -1.14
N LYS A 37 2.77 13.48 -2.29
CA LYS A 37 3.33 14.20 -3.44
C LYS A 37 2.39 15.30 -3.95
N THR A 38 1.10 15.01 -4.02
CA THR A 38 0.10 15.99 -4.49
C THR A 38 -0.03 17.15 -3.51
N ILE A 39 0.01 16.89 -2.20
CA ILE A 39 0.01 17.91 -1.16
C ILE A 39 1.29 18.74 -1.22
N ALA A 40 2.45 18.15 -1.51
CA ALA A 40 3.70 18.89 -1.66
C ALA A 40 3.63 19.93 -2.79
N VAL A 41 3.00 19.59 -3.92
CA VAL A 41 2.75 20.54 -5.03
C VAL A 41 1.83 21.68 -4.58
N LEU A 42 0.76 21.37 -3.85
CA LEU A 42 -0.15 22.39 -3.32
C LEU A 42 0.52 23.30 -2.29
N ALA A 43 1.38 22.74 -1.45
CA ALA A 43 2.08 23.47 -0.39
C ALA A 43 3.19 24.37 -0.93
N ASP A 44 3.85 23.97 -2.02
CA ASP A 44 4.84 24.79 -2.71
C ASP A 44 4.20 26.07 -3.28
N GLY A 45 2.98 25.96 -3.84
CA GLY A 45 2.16 27.11 -4.21
C GLY A 45 2.72 27.97 -5.36
N SER A 46 3.81 27.55 -6.00
CA SER A 46 4.42 28.27 -7.13
C SER A 46 3.82 27.92 -8.50
N SER A 47 3.03 26.84 -8.56
CA SER A 47 2.31 26.43 -9.78
C SER A 47 1.19 27.42 -10.16
N PRO A 48 0.86 27.52 -11.47
CA PRO A 48 -0.33 28.22 -11.95
C PRO A 48 -1.62 27.75 -11.26
N LEU A 49 -2.62 28.63 -11.19
CA LEU A 49 -3.88 28.37 -10.50
C LEU A 49 -4.58 27.10 -11.04
N GLU A 50 -4.60 26.91 -12.36
CA GLU A 50 -5.21 25.75 -13.00
C GLU A 50 -4.56 24.44 -12.54
N GLU A 51 -3.23 24.43 -12.41
CA GLU A 51 -2.47 23.28 -11.91
C GLU A 51 -2.74 23.03 -10.43
N LEU A 52 -2.81 24.09 -9.60
CA LEU A 52 -3.15 23.98 -8.19
C LEU A 52 -4.59 23.44 -8.00
N VAL A 53 -5.54 23.89 -8.81
CA VAL A 53 -6.92 23.36 -8.79
C VAL A 53 -6.94 21.88 -9.19
N ALA A 54 -6.20 21.49 -10.24
CA ALA A 54 -6.10 20.10 -10.67
C ALA A 54 -5.45 19.21 -9.58
N ALA A 55 -4.38 19.69 -8.94
CA ALA A 55 -3.74 19.02 -7.82
C ALA A 55 -4.68 18.88 -6.62
N HIS A 56 -5.48 19.91 -6.30
CA HIS A 56 -6.46 19.86 -5.23
C HIS A 56 -7.55 18.82 -5.50
N GLN A 57 -8.11 18.80 -6.70
CA GLN A 57 -9.09 17.79 -7.10
C GLN A 57 -8.51 16.37 -7.05
N ARG A 58 -7.23 16.20 -7.42
CA ARG A 58 -6.53 14.91 -7.30
C ARG A 58 -6.36 14.51 -5.83
N ALA A 59 -5.96 15.44 -4.98
CA ALA A 59 -5.81 15.19 -3.54
C ALA A 59 -7.12 14.73 -2.91
N LEU A 60 -8.26 15.36 -3.25
CA LEU A 60 -9.58 14.93 -2.78
C LEU A 60 -9.92 13.49 -3.19
N ARG A 61 -9.65 13.11 -4.44
CA ARG A 61 -9.89 11.73 -4.90
C ARG A 61 -9.03 10.71 -4.15
N LEU A 62 -7.73 11.00 -3.99
CA LEU A 62 -6.79 10.14 -3.27
C LEU A 62 -7.15 10.02 -1.79
N HIS A 63 -7.61 11.11 -1.17
CA HIS A 63 -8.08 11.11 0.21
C HIS A 63 -9.28 10.18 0.40
N THR A 64 -10.31 10.31 -0.43
CA THR A 64 -11.50 9.42 -0.39
C THR A 64 -11.11 7.95 -0.60
N GLU A 65 -10.18 7.66 -1.50
CA GLU A 65 -9.69 6.30 -1.72
C GLU A 65 -8.93 5.74 -0.52
N ALA A 66 -8.10 6.57 0.12
CA ALA A 66 -7.39 6.21 1.35
C ALA A 66 -8.35 5.95 2.51
N GLU A 67 -9.35 6.81 2.71
CA GLU A 67 -10.38 6.62 3.75
C GLU A 67 -11.15 5.30 3.56
N SER A 68 -11.57 5.00 2.33
CA SER A 68 -12.23 3.75 1.98
C SER A 68 -11.35 2.52 2.29
N SER A 69 -10.07 2.60 1.91
CA SER A 69 -9.10 1.54 2.15
C SER A 69 -8.84 1.32 3.65
N LEU A 70 -8.72 2.42 4.41
CA LEU A 70 -8.55 2.38 5.86
C LEU A 70 -9.78 1.80 6.56
N ALA A 71 -10.98 2.16 6.13
CA ALA A 71 -12.22 1.60 6.68
C ALA A 71 -12.28 0.07 6.50
N LYS A 72 -11.89 -0.43 5.32
CA LYS A 72 -11.79 -1.87 5.05
C LYS A 72 -10.77 -2.57 5.94
N LEU A 73 -9.59 -1.96 6.13
CA LEU A 73 -8.55 -2.50 7.02
C LEU A 73 -9.03 -2.57 8.47
N LYS A 74 -9.69 -1.51 8.96
CA LYS A 74 -10.27 -1.47 10.31
C LYS A 74 -11.34 -2.54 10.51
N ALA A 75 -12.23 -2.74 9.53
CA ALA A 75 -13.26 -3.77 9.60
C ALA A 75 -12.65 -5.17 9.73
N ARG A 76 -11.67 -5.50 8.88
CA ARG A 76 -10.95 -6.79 8.94
C ARG A 76 -10.19 -6.98 10.24
N ALA A 77 -9.52 -5.96 10.74
CA ALA A 77 -8.84 -6.02 12.03
C ALA A 77 -9.82 -6.28 13.18
N GLY A 78 -11.01 -5.65 13.12
CA GLY A 78 -12.09 -5.89 14.06
C GLY A 78 -12.65 -7.32 14.00
N GLU A 79 -12.84 -7.88 12.80
CA GLU A 79 -13.25 -9.28 12.62
C GLU A 79 -12.19 -10.25 13.15
N ALA A 80 -10.90 -10.02 12.83
CA ALA A 80 -9.80 -10.84 13.33
C ALA A 80 -9.70 -10.79 14.87
N ALA A 81 -9.90 -9.62 15.48
CA ALA A 81 -9.90 -9.48 16.94
C ALA A 81 -11.03 -10.27 17.60
N LYS A 82 -12.23 -10.32 16.99
CA LYS A 82 -13.35 -11.15 17.46
C LYS A 82 -13.01 -12.63 17.41
N LEU A 83 -12.50 -13.11 16.27
CA LEU A 83 -12.13 -14.51 16.09
C LEU A 83 -11.02 -14.99 17.04
N LEU A 84 -10.14 -14.10 17.50
CA LEU A 84 -9.09 -14.42 18.47
C LEU A 84 -9.56 -14.35 19.93
N SER A 85 -10.75 -13.79 20.18
CA SER A 85 -11.33 -13.65 21.52
C SER A 85 -12.35 -14.76 21.86
N GLU A 86 -12.67 -15.61 20.88
CA GLU A 86 -13.50 -16.83 21.00
C GLU A 86 -12.61 -18.08 21.14
#